data_AF-A0A8J7AQ17-F1
#
_entry.id   AF-A0A8J7AQ17-F1
#
_cell.length_a   1.000
_cell.length_b   1.000
_cell.length_c   1.000
_cell.angle_alpha   90.00
_cell.angle_beta   90.00
_cell.angle_gamma   90.00
#
_symmetry.space_group_name_H-M   'P 1'
#
loop_
_entity.id
_entity.type
_entity.pdbx_description
1 polymer ?
#
loop_
_entity_poly.entity_id
_entity_poly.type
_entity_poly.pdbx_seq_one_letter_code
_entity_poly.pdbx_strand_id
1 'polypeptide(L)'
;MNIQLQVEYEQFIQTRIATGRYENAEDVIVKALKLLEEWENGYQEWEESTQKKLAAGLASIERGDVVDSEVVMARLEEKLRQARENQG
;
A
#
# COMPACT_ATOMS: atom_id res chain seq x y z
N MET A 1 -19.30 -24.76 -2.34
CA MET A 1 -19.43 -24.09 -1.02
C MET A 1 -20.71 -23.29 -1.04
N ASN A 2 -21.49 -23.28 0.05
CA ASN A 2 -22.71 -22.47 0.13
C ASN A 2 -22.50 -21.38 1.17
N ILE A 3 -22.65 -20.11 0.79
CA ILE A 3 -22.45 -18.95 1.67
C ILE A 3 -23.80 -18.24 1.77
N GLN A 4 -24.28 -18.04 2.99
CA GLN A 4 -25.42 -17.16 3.24
C GLN A 4 -24.92 -15.72 3.35
N LEU A 5 -25.47 -14.85 2.52
CA LEU A 5 -25.18 -13.43 2.54
C LEU A 5 -26.26 -12.70 3.34
N GLN A 6 -25.91 -11.55 3.91
CA GLN A 6 -26.92 -10.63 4.40
C GLN A 6 -27.66 -10.01 3.20
N VAL A 7 -28.92 -9.63 3.42
CA VAL A 7 -29.82 -9.11 2.37
C VAL A 7 -29.21 -7.90 1.67
N GLU A 8 -28.48 -7.06 2.40
CA GLU A 8 -27.81 -5.87 1.86
C GLU A 8 -26.76 -6.23 0.80
N TYR A 9 -26.01 -7.32 0.99
CA TYR A 9 -25.00 -7.79 0.03
C TYR A 9 -25.63 -8.47 -1.18
N GLU A 10 -26.72 -9.19 -0.99
CA GLU A 10 -27.49 -9.74 -2.11
C GLU A 10 -28.04 -8.63 -3.01
N GLN A 11 -28.62 -7.58 -2.41
CA GLN A 11 -29.11 -6.40 -3.14
C GLN A 11 -27.98 -5.67 -3.87
N PHE A 12 -26.81 -5.55 -3.24
CA PHE A 12 -25.63 -4.97 -3.88
C PHE A 12 -25.24 -5.77 -5.12
N ILE A 13 -25.13 -7.10 -5.03
CA ILE A 13 -24.78 -7.98 -6.15
C ILE A 13 -25.80 -7.84 -7.27
N GLN A 14 -27.10 -7.88 -6.95
CA GLN A 14 -28.16 -7.73 -7.94
C GLN A 14 -28.10 -6.38 -8.65
N THR A 15 -27.82 -5.30 -7.91
CA THR A 15 -27.64 -3.96 -8.50
C THR A 15 -26.47 -3.92 -9.47
N ARG A 16 -25.35 -4.61 -9.15
CA ARG A 16 -24.20 -4.71 -10.05
C ARG A 16 -24.52 -5.49 -11.32
N ILE A 17 -25.22 -6.62 -11.21
CA ILE A 17 -25.67 -7.40 -12.37
C ILE A 17 -26.62 -6.57 -13.25
N ALA A 18 -27.55 -5.84 -12.64
CA ALA A 18 -28.50 -4.97 -13.35
C ALA A 18 -27.83 -3.86 -14.18
N THR A 19 -26.59 -3.49 -13.90
CA THR A 19 -25.82 -2.56 -14.75
C THR A 19 -25.36 -3.16 -16.07
N GLY A 20 -25.49 -4.48 -16.25
CA GLY A 20 -24.96 -5.22 -17.40
C GLY A 20 -23.45 -5.44 -17.38
N ARG A 21 -22.76 -5.00 -16.31
CA ARG A 21 -21.30 -5.14 -16.17
C ARG A 21 -20.86 -6.56 -15.75
N TYR A 22 -21.78 -7.36 -15.23
CA TYR A 22 -21.53 -8.70 -14.71
C TYR A 22 -22.66 -9.61 -15.17
N GLU A 23 -22.36 -10.84 -15.58
CA GLU A 23 -23.37 -11.77 -16.09
C GLU A 23 -24.15 -12.43 -14.96
N ASN A 24 -23.49 -12.66 -13.82
CA ASN A 24 -24.05 -13.37 -12.68
C ASN A 24 -23.39 -12.94 -11.34
N ALA A 25 -23.87 -13.52 -10.24
CA ALA A 25 -23.37 -13.24 -8.91
C ALA A 25 -21.93 -13.72 -8.68
N GLU A 26 -21.54 -14.83 -9.32
CA GLU A 26 -20.20 -15.38 -9.22
C GLU A 26 -19.16 -14.41 -9.77
N ASP A 27 -19.43 -13.75 -10.90
CA ASP A 27 -18.54 -12.74 -11.48
C ASP A 27 -18.26 -11.58 -10.51
N VAL A 28 -19.30 -11.12 -9.81
CA VAL A 28 -19.19 -10.04 -8.81
C VAL A 28 -18.34 -10.50 -7.63
N ILE A 29 -18.59 -11.72 -7.14
CA ILE A 29 -17.87 -12.30 -6.00
C ILE A 29 -16.39 -12.53 -6.37
N VAL A 30 -16.10 -13.10 -7.54
CA VAL A 30 -14.73 -13.30 -8.02
C VAL A 30 -13.99 -11.97 -8.10
N LYS A 31 -14.64 -10.90 -8.58
CA LYS A 31 -14.01 -9.58 -8.62
C LYS A 31 -13.73 -9.04 -7.21
N ALA A 32 -14.64 -9.23 -6.26
CA ALA A 32 -14.44 -8.83 -4.87
C ALA A 32 -13.29 -9.60 -4.20
N LEU A 33 -13.21 -10.90 -4.42
CA LEU A 33 -12.13 -11.75 -3.90
C LEU A 33 -10.76 -11.36 -4.45
N LYS A 34 -10.66 -11.06 -5.76
CA LYS A 34 -9.42 -10.56 -6.36
C LYS A 34 -8.97 -9.24 -5.74
N LEU A 35 -9.91 -8.33 -5.49
CA LEU A 35 -9.59 -7.04 -4.83
C LEU A 35 -9.12 -7.25 -3.39
N LEU A 36 -9.71 -8.22 -2.67
CA LEU A 36 -9.27 -8.59 -1.33
C LEU A 36 -7.84 -9.15 -1.37
N GLU A 37 -7.56 -10.08 -2.27
CA GLU A 37 -6.22 -10.67 -2.45
C GLU A 37 -5.17 -9.60 -2.82
N GLU A 38 -5.49 -8.70 -3.76
CA GLU A 38 -4.61 -7.58 -4.14
C GLU A 38 -4.30 -6.68 -2.92
N TRP A 39 -5.31 -6.40 -2.08
CA TRP A 39 -5.15 -5.57 -0.89
C TRP A 39 -4.32 -6.27 0.20
N GLU A 40 -4.59 -7.55 0.46
CA GLU A 40 -3.85 -8.34 1.45
C GLU A 40 -2.38 -8.54 1.04
N ASN A 41 -2.12 -8.81 -0.25
CA ASN A 41 -0.75 -8.90 -0.76
C ASN A 41 0.01 -7.59 -0.59
N GLY A 42 -0.62 -6.45 -0.96
CA GLY A 42 0.00 -5.14 -0.77
C GLY A 42 0.28 -4.82 0.71
N TYR A 43 -0.60 -5.25 1.61
CA TYR A 43 -0.39 -5.10 3.05
C TYR A 43 0.79 -5.93 3.55
N GLN A 44 0.89 -7.20 3.13
CA GLN A 44 2.01 -8.08 3.51
C GLN A 44 3.36 -7.54 3.00
N GLU A 45 3.43 -7.10 1.75
CA GLU A 45 4.64 -6.47 1.19
C GLU A 45 5.04 -5.22 1.97
N TRP A 46 4.06 -4.37 2.31
CA TRP A 46 4.31 -3.17 3.10
C TRP A 46 4.85 -3.53 4.49
N GLU A 47 4.21 -4.48 5.17
CA GLU A 47 4.61 -4.96 6.50
C GLU A 47 6.03 -5.51 6.49
N GLU A 48 6.33 -6.44 5.59
CA GLU A 48 7.68 -7.02 5.46
C GLU A 48 8.74 -5.96 5.16
N SER A 49 8.45 -5.02 4.25
CA SER A 49 9.39 -3.96 3.91
C SER A 49 9.66 -3.04 5.10
N THR A 50 8.62 -2.80 5.91
CA THR A 50 8.70 -1.94 7.10
C THR A 50 9.51 -2.62 8.20
N GLN A 51 9.25 -3.90 8.46
CA GLN A 51 10.02 -4.69 9.42
C GLN A 51 11.51 -4.74 9.03
N LYS A 52 11.83 -4.96 7.75
CA LYS A 52 13.22 -4.95 7.24
C LYS A 52 13.89 -3.58 7.44
N LYS A 53 13.21 -2.48 7.12
CA LYS A 53 13.74 -1.11 7.31
C LYS A 53 13.97 -0.80 8.79
N LEU A 54 13.04 -1.20 9.66
CA LEU A 54 13.16 -1.01 11.11
C LEU A 54 14.36 -1.77 11.66
N ALA A 55 14.51 -3.05 11.31
CA ALA A 55 15.65 -3.87 11.72
C ALA A 55 16.99 -3.25 11.27
N ALA A 56 17.07 -2.79 10.02
CA ALA A 56 18.27 -2.11 9.50
C ALA A 56 18.57 -0.80 10.25
N GLY A 57 17.54 -0.01 10.56
CA GLY A 57 17.68 1.23 11.34
C GLY A 57 18.17 0.97 12.76
N LEU A 58 17.56 0.01 13.47
CA LEU A 58 17.97 -0.39 14.82
C LEU A 58 19.42 -0.88 14.85
N ALA A 59 19.80 -1.78 13.93
CA ALA A 59 21.17 -2.26 13.84
C ALA A 59 22.18 -1.13 13.57
N SER A 60 21.79 -0.09 12.82
CA SER A 60 22.63 1.08 12.57
C SER A 60 22.80 1.94 13.82
N ILE A 61 21.73 2.12 14.59
CA ILE A 61 21.78 2.80 15.90
C ILE A 61 22.70 2.04 16.87
N GLU A 62 22.58 0.71 16.95
CA GLU A 62 23.42 -0.13 17.82
C GLU A 62 24.92 -0.01 17.52
N ARG A 63 25.29 0.16 16.24
CA ARG A 63 26.67 0.39 15.82
C ARG A 63 27.15 1.83 16.00
N GLY A 64 26.26 2.75 16.38
CA GLY A 64 26.55 4.18 16.46
C GLY A 64 26.58 4.88 15.10
N ASP A 65 26.05 4.24 14.04
CA ASP A 65 25.91 4.79 12.69
C ASP A 65 24.73 5.77 12.62
N VAL A 66 24.72 6.76 13.52
CA VAL A 66 23.70 7.81 13.60
C VAL A 66 24.30 9.14 13.14
N VAL A 67 23.47 9.95 12.50
CA VAL A 67 23.87 11.26 11.99
C VAL A 67 23.05 12.35 12.68
N ASP A 68 23.71 13.47 12.94
CA ASP A 68 23.07 14.65 13.49
C ASP A 68 22.06 15.24 12.49
N SER A 69 20.86 15.57 12.98
CA SER A 69 19.76 16.03 12.13
C SER A 69 20.04 17.38 11.48
N GLU A 70 20.70 18.31 12.17
CA GLU A 70 21.03 19.63 11.63
C GLU A 70 22.03 19.50 10.48
N VAL A 71 23.02 18.61 10.63
CA VAL A 71 24.00 18.31 9.57
C VAL A 71 23.33 17.69 8.35
N VAL A 72 22.37 16.78 8.54
CA VAL A 72 21.64 16.15 7.43
C VAL A 72 20.79 17.18 6.69
N MET A 73 20.04 18.01 7.42
CA MET A 73 19.16 19.02 6.82
C MET A 73 19.94 20.06 6.04
N ALA A 74 21.05 20.58 6.59
CA ALA A 74 21.92 21.52 5.89
C ALA A 74 22.47 20.95 4.57
N ARG A 75 22.89 19.67 4.56
CA ARG A 75 23.34 18.98 3.34
C ARG A 75 22.22 18.78 2.33
N LEU A 76 21.00 18.51 2.79
CA LEU A 76 19.84 18.33 1.93
C LEU A 76 19.44 19.65 1.24
N GLU A 77 19.38 20.74 2.00
CA GLU A 77 19.08 22.08 1.49
C GLU A 77 20.09 22.50 0.42
N GLU A 78 21.39 22.27 0.67
CA GLU A 78 22.44 22.58 -0.30
C GLU A 78 22.29 21.76 -1.59
N LYS A 79 21.99 20.46 -1.50
CA LYS A 79 21.70 19.63 -2.69
C LYS A 79 20.51 20.15 -3.48
N LEU A 80 19.45 20.58 -2.80
CA LEU A 80 18.26 21.13 -3.44
C LEU A 80 18.55 22.47 -4.13
N ARG A 81 19.39 23.32 -3.52
CA ARG A 81 19.86 24.57 -4.12
C ARG A 81 20.63 24.31 -5.42
N GLN A 82 21.63 23.41 -5.37
CA GLN A 82 22.43 23.04 -6.55
C GLN A 82 21.59 22.44 -7.68
N ALA A 83 20.59 21.61 -7.34
CA ALA A 83 19.70 21.02 -8.33
C ALA A 83 18.85 22.07 -9.07
N ARG A 84 18.45 23.15 -8.39
CA ARG A 84 17.70 24.26 -8.99
C ARG A 84 18.60 25.15 -9.86
N GLU A 85 19.83 25.39 -9.42
CA GLU A 85 20.80 26.19 -10.17
C GLU A 85 21.27 25.51 -11.46
N ASN A 86 21.37 24.17 -11.47
CA ASN A 86 21.73 23.40 -12.67
C ASN A 86 20.58 23.19 -13.67
N GLN A 87 19.36 23.65 -13.36
CA GLN A 87 18.19 23.54 -14.23
C GLN A 87 17.80 24.88 -14.90
N GLY A 88 18.48 25.99 -14.58
CA GLY A 88 18.33 27.30 -15.20
C GLY A 88 19.47 27.62 -16.16
#